data_AF-A0A2S6YZ53-F1
#
_entry.id   AF-A0A2S6YZ53-F1
#
_cell.length_a   1.000
_cell.length_b   1.000
_cell.length_c   1.000
_cell.angle_alpha   90.00
_cell.angle_beta   90.00
_cell.angle_gamma   90.00
#
_symmetry.space_group_name_H-M   'P 1'
#
loop_
_entity.id
_entity.type
_entity.pdbx_description
1 polymer ?
#
loop_
_entity_poly.entity_id
_entity_poly.type
_entity_poly.pdbx_seq_one_letter_code
_entity_poly.pdbx_strand_id
1 'polypeptide(L)'
;NGKTYDGSTAASIQAGTVAGLVGNETLGVSASGTFDNANAGTRTATASYALSDGTGRASNYTLGDTTGLTATIARKALSITGSRATGKTYDGTT
;
A
#
# COMPACT_ATOMS: atom_id res chain seq x y z
N ASN A 1 6.13 -0.84 -6.07
CA ASN A 1 5.63 0.22 -5.16
C ASN A 1 5.52 -0.32 -3.75
N GLY A 2 5.72 0.52 -2.72
CA GLY A 2 5.65 0.15 -1.30
C GLY A 2 5.36 1.38 -0.44
N LYS A 3 5.20 1.21 0.87
CA LYS A 3 4.92 2.31 1.82
C LYS A 3 5.76 2.18 3.08
N THR A 4 5.93 3.26 3.83
CA THR A 4 6.44 3.20 5.20
C THR A 4 5.30 2.82 6.15
N TYR A 5 5.60 2.04 7.18
CA TYR A 5 4.65 1.64 8.21
C TYR A 5 3.93 2.85 8.82
N ASP A 6 2.61 2.85 8.73
CA ASP A 6 1.70 3.87 9.25
C ASP A 6 0.53 3.27 10.06
N GLY A 7 0.52 1.94 10.26
CA GLY A 7 -0.55 1.22 10.97
C GLY A 7 -1.80 0.91 10.14
N SER A 8 -1.82 1.23 8.85
CA SER A 8 -2.95 0.95 7.94
C SER A 8 -2.62 -0.13 6.91
N THR A 9 -3.62 -0.92 6.53
CA THR A 9 -3.56 -1.89 5.42
C THR A 9 -3.71 -1.24 4.03
N ALA A 10 -3.89 0.08 3.94
CA ALA A 10 -4.05 0.75 2.65
C ALA A 10 -2.82 0.55 1.74
N ALA A 11 -3.06 0.08 0.51
CA ALA A 11 -2.08 -0.04 -0.56
C ALA A 11 -2.34 1.00 -1.65
N SER A 12 -1.27 1.61 -2.15
CA SER A 12 -1.36 2.50 -3.31
C SER A 12 -1.35 1.67 -4.59
N ILE A 13 -2.47 1.69 -5.30
CA ILE A 13 -2.63 1.02 -6.60
C ILE A 13 -2.78 2.09 -7.67
N GLN A 14 -1.99 1.97 -8.73
CA GLN A 14 -2.21 2.72 -9.96
C GLN A 14 -3.06 1.87 -10.89
N ALA A 15 -4.23 2.37 -11.27
CA ALA A 15 -5.06 1.68 -12.26
C ALA A 15 -4.32 1.62 -13.61
N GLY A 16 -4.38 0.47 -14.25
CA GLY A 16 -3.94 0.31 -15.64
C GLY A 16 -4.99 0.82 -16.63
N THR A 17 -4.85 0.42 -17.89
CA THR A 17 -5.83 0.68 -18.95
C THR A 17 -6.85 -0.46 -19.05
N VAL A 18 -8.13 -0.12 -19.28
CA VAL A 18 -9.17 -1.12 -19.59
C VAL A 18 -8.99 -1.60 -21.03
N ALA A 19 -9.05 -2.92 -21.24
CA ALA A 19 -8.98 -3.56 -22.56
C ALA A 19 -10.16 -4.53 -22.75
N GLY A 20 -10.46 -4.90 -23.99
CA GLY A 20 -11.58 -5.80 -24.32
C GLY A 20 -12.94 -5.11 -24.50
N LEU A 21 -12.93 -3.79 -24.68
CA LEU A 21 -14.14 -3.00 -24.98
C LEU A 21 -14.65 -3.30 -26.39
N VAL A 22 -15.97 -3.22 -26.57
CA VAL A 22 -16.62 -3.45 -27.86
C VAL A 22 -16.50 -2.21 -28.75
N GLY A 23 -16.02 -2.39 -29.98
CA GLY A 23 -15.88 -1.31 -30.95
C GLY A 23 -14.93 -0.21 -30.46
N ASN A 24 -15.43 1.02 -30.41
CA ASN A 24 -14.67 2.21 -29.98
C ASN A 24 -15.18 2.73 -28.62
N GLU A 25 -15.80 1.86 -27.83
CA GLU A 25 -16.23 2.22 -26.48
C GLU A 25 -15.02 2.55 -25.60
N THR A 26 -15.25 3.45 -24.65
CA THR A 26 -14.31 3.81 -23.60
C THR A 26 -15.02 3.71 -22.26
N LEU A 27 -14.26 3.33 -21.23
CA LEU A 27 -14.68 3.34 -19.83
C LEU A 27 -13.58 3.97 -18.98
N GLY A 28 -14.00 4.62 -17.90
CA GLY A 28 -13.08 4.99 -16.83
C GLY A 28 -12.82 3.81 -15.90
N VAL A 29 -11.63 3.80 -15.28
CA VAL A 29 -11.29 2.84 -14.23
C VAL A 29 -10.62 3.55 -13.08
N SER A 30 -11.06 3.23 -11.87
CA SER A 30 -10.37 3.59 -10.63
C SER A 30 -9.94 2.31 -9.92
N ALA A 31 -8.84 2.42 -9.17
CA ALA A 31 -8.30 1.31 -8.41
C ALA A 31 -8.10 1.71 -6.94
N SER A 32 -8.41 0.78 -6.06
CA SER A 32 -8.04 0.82 -4.64
C SER A 32 -7.29 -0.47 -4.30
N GLY A 33 -6.57 -0.48 -3.19
CA GLY A 33 -5.95 -1.72 -2.75
C GLY A 33 -5.71 -1.81 -1.27
N THR A 34 -5.59 -3.05 -0.82
CA THR A 34 -5.47 -3.41 0.58
C THR A 34 -4.42 -4.51 0.73
N PHE A 35 -3.47 -4.31 1.64
CA PHE A 35 -2.52 -5.32 2.08
C PHE A 35 -3.21 -6.37 2.98
N ASP A 36 -2.70 -7.60 2.96
CA ASP A 36 -3.12 -8.69 3.85
C ASP A 36 -2.95 -8.33 5.33
N ASN A 37 -1.96 -7.49 5.64
CA ASN A 37 -1.66 -7.02 6.99
C ASN A 37 -0.95 -5.65 6.98
N ALA A 38 -1.09 -4.88 8.06
CA ALA A 38 -0.44 -3.57 8.22
C ALA A 38 1.05 -3.66 8.62
N ASN A 39 1.53 -4.82 9.07
CA ASN A 39 2.88 -5.01 9.59
C ASN A 39 3.97 -4.83 8.53
N ALA A 40 5.14 -4.33 8.97
CA ALA A 40 6.31 -4.19 8.12
C ALA A 40 6.77 -5.53 7.52
N GLY A 41 7.46 -5.46 6.38
CA GLY A 41 7.95 -6.60 5.59
C GLY A 41 7.24 -6.75 4.25
N THR A 42 7.51 -7.86 3.57
CA THR A 42 6.84 -8.23 2.32
C THR A 42 5.39 -8.61 2.61
N ARG A 43 4.47 -8.00 1.87
CA ARG A 43 3.02 -8.18 1.99
C ARG A 43 2.41 -8.52 0.65
N THR A 44 1.30 -9.23 0.70
CA THR A 44 0.45 -9.42 -0.47
C THR A 44 -0.64 -8.34 -0.45
N ALA A 45 -1.06 -7.90 -1.63
CA ALA A 45 -2.12 -6.93 -1.77
C ALA A 45 -3.18 -7.43 -2.75
N THR A 46 -4.42 -7.04 -2.48
CA THR A 46 -5.54 -7.15 -3.40
C THR A 46 -5.82 -5.76 -3.96
N ALA A 47 -5.88 -5.66 -5.28
CA ALA A 47 -6.36 -4.49 -5.99
C ALA A 47 -7.82 -4.71 -6.41
N SER A 48 -8.69 -3.78 -6.03
CA SER A 48 -10.08 -3.76 -6.46
C SER A 48 -10.29 -2.62 -7.45
N TYR A 49 -11.14 -2.87 -8.45
CA TYR A 49 -11.39 -1.91 -9.52
C TYR A 49 -12.86 -1.52 -9.59
N ALA A 50 -13.10 -0.24 -9.89
CA ALA A 50 -14.44 0.25 -10.19
C ALA A 50 -14.43 0.87 -11.59
N LEU A 51 -15.35 0.40 -12.43
CA LEU A 51 -15.58 0.95 -13.76
C LEU A 51 -16.57 2.12 -13.67
N SER A 52 -16.35 3.12 -14.52
CA SER A 52 -17.29 4.22 -14.75
C SER A 52 -17.58 4.35 -16.24
N ASP A 53 -18.78 4.84 -16.57
CA ASP A 53 -19.18 5.09 -17.94
C ASP A 53 -18.19 6.03 -18.65
N GLY A 54 -17.97 5.77 -19.94
CA GLY A 54 -17.28 6.65 -20.88
C GLY A 54 -18.17 6.84 -22.11
N THR A 55 -17.71 6.43 -23.28
CA THR A 55 -18.60 6.28 -24.45
C THR A 55 -19.42 4.97 -24.40
N GLY A 56 -18.94 3.98 -23.63
CA GLY A 56 -19.69 2.76 -23.29
C GLY A 56 -20.30 2.81 -21.89
N ARG A 57 -21.12 1.79 -21.55
CA ARG A 57 -21.73 1.62 -20.23
C ARG A 57 -20.98 0.61 -19.38
N ALA A 58 -20.52 1.01 -18.19
CA ALA A 58 -19.79 0.17 -17.26
C ALA A 58 -20.60 -1.06 -16.82
N SER A 59 -21.93 -0.94 -16.73
CA SER A 59 -22.83 -2.04 -16.37
C SER A 59 -22.85 -3.21 -17.36
N ASN A 60 -22.32 -3.02 -18.57
CA ASN A 60 -22.23 -4.07 -19.59
C ASN A 60 -21.00 -4.97 -19.41
N TYR A 61 -20.08 -4.60 -18.52
CA TYR A 61 -18.79 -5.25 -18.36
C TYR A 61 -18.59 -5.75 -16.93
N THR A 62 -17.80 -6.81 -16.79
CA THR A 62 -17.29 -7.27 -15.50
C THR A 62 -15.79 -7.10 -15.47
N LEU A 63 -15.26 -6.66 -14.33
CA LEU A 63 -13.83 -6.57 -14.08
C LEU A 63 -13.56 -7.17 -12.71
N GLY A 64 -12.67 -8.17 -12.68
CA GLY A 64 -12.30 -8.86 -11.44
C GLY A 64 -11.18 -8.15 -10.71
N ASP A 65 -11.15 -8.34 -9.39
CA ASP A 65 -10.05 -7.91 -8.54
C ASP A 65 -8.77 -8.67 -8.90
N THR A 66 -7.62 -8.02 -8.73
CA THR A 66 -6.30 -8.65 -8.88
C THR A 66 -5.74 -8.98 -7.51
N THR A 67 -5.47 -10.25 -7.25
CA THR A 67 -4.89 -10.73 -5.99
C THR A 67 -3.44 -11.16 -6.19
N GLY A 68 -2.70 -11.33 -5.09
CA GLY A 68 -1.32 -11.84 -5.12
C GLY A 68 -0.28 -10.81 -5.58
N LEU A 69 -0.64 -9.53 -5.68
CA LEU A 69 0.33 -8.46 -5.87
C LEU A 69 1.26 -8.42 -4.66
N THR A 70 2.54 -8.16 -4.87
CA THR A 70 3.51 -8.09 -3.76
C THR A 70 4.14 -6.71 -3.66
N ALA A 71 4.30 -6.25 -2.42
CA ALA A 71 4.94 -4.98 -2.11
C ALA A 71 5.52 -5.00 -0.70
N THR A 72 6.47 -4.12 -0.41
CA THR A 72 7.11 -4.04 0.90
C THR A 72 6.54 -2.88 1.71
N ILE A 73 6.16 -3.15 2.96
CA ILE A 73 5.93 -2.13 3.99
C ILE A 73 7.26 -1.93 4.73
N ALA A 74 7.92 -0.80 4.50
CA ALA A 74 9.17 -0.44 5.15
C ALA A 74 8.94 -0.16 6.64
N ARG A 75 9.91 -0.56 7.48
CA ARG A 75 9.88 -0.25 8.92
C ARG A 75 9.96 1.26 9.13
N LYS A 76 9.17 1.80 10.06
CA LYS A 76 9.27 3.20 10.47
C LYS A 76 10.46 3.35 11.42
N ALA A 77 11.39 4.24 11.09
CA ALA A 77 12.54 4.53 11.96
C ALA A 77 12.08 5.27 13.22
N LEU A 78 12.67 4.91 14.35
CA LEU A 78 12.52 5.60 15.63
C LEU A 78 13.88 6.16 16.05
N SER A 79 13.89 7.30 16.72
CA SER A 79 15.08 7.89 17.33
C SER A 79 14.90 7.98 18.84
N ILE A 80 15.99 7.79 19.58
CA ILE A 80 16.05 8.04 21.01
C ILE A 80 16.75 9.38 21.20
N THR A 81 16.17 10.26 22.01
CA THR A 81 16.75 11.54 22.40
C THR A 81 17.04 11.53 23.91
N GLY A 82 18.01 12.35 24.36
CA GLY A 82 18.29 12.52 25.78
C GLY A 82 19.12 11.42 26.44
N SER A 83 19.71 10.50 25.67
CA SER A 83 20.67 9.53 26.20
C SER A 83 21.88 10.25 26.82
N ARG A 84 22.11 10.04 28.11
CA ARG A 84 23.25 10.59 28.86
C ARG A 84 23.93 9.46 29.61
N ALA A 85 25.26 9.39 29.54
CA ALA A 85 26.03 8.51 30.40
C ALA A 85 25.97 9.04 31.84
N THR A 86 25.61 8.18 32.80
CA THR A 86 25.74 8.52 34.22
C THR A 86 27.21 8.38 34.61
N GLY A 87 27.81 9.51 34.99
CA GLY A 87 29.14 9.50 35.61
C GLY A 87 29.08 8.72 36.93
N LYS A 88 30.18 8.06 37.28
CA LYS A 88 30.38 7.51 38.62
C LYS A 88 31.13 8.57 39.43
N THR A 89 30.70 8.84 40.66
CA THR A 89 31.56 9.55 41.61
C THR A 89 32.66 8.57 42.02
N TYR A 90 33.91 8.93 41.78
CA TYR A 90 35.06 8.20 42.31
C TYR A 90 35.00 8.27 43.86
N ASP A 91 34.79 7.14 44.53
CA ASP A 91 34.73 7.05 46.00
C ASP A 91 36.06 6.56 46.63
N GLY A 92 37.08 6.32 45.81
CA GLY A 92 38.45 6.03 46.26
C GLY A 92 38.60 4.71 47.03
N THR A 93 37.56 3.87 47.11
CA THR A 93 37.63 2.56 47.78
C THR A 93 37.64 1.43 46.75
N THR A 94 38.80 1.25 46.10
CA THR A 94 39.18 0.14 45.18
C THR A 94 38.54 0.14 43.80
#